data_AF-A0A7R7DUZ4-F1
#
_entry.id   AF-A0A7R7DUZ4-F1
#
_cell.length_a   1.000
_cell.length_b   1.000
_cell.length_c   1.000
_cell.angle_alpha   90.00
_cell.angle_beta   90.00
_cell.angle_gamma   90.00
#
_symmetry.space_group_name_H-M   'P 1'
#
loop_
_entity.id
_entity.type
_entity.pdbx_description
1 polymer ?
#
loop_
_entity_poly.entity_id
_entity_poly.type
_entity_poly.pdbx_seq_one_letter_code
_entity_poly.pdbx_strand_id
1 'polypeptide(L)'
;MSDAATETERPPLLPEPAAAELRLETVLGALADPLRMTVARKLLLESDEFDHPCGWFGFDRPKSSLTHHFKALREAGLLHQRQYGLERRSRLRTEDLNQRFPGLLDLIAATATDQDSPRPAGTDPSV
;
A
#
# COMPACT_ATOMS: atom_id res chain seq x y z
N MET A 1 -3.15 29.16 12.47
CA MET A 1 -4.06 28.22 13.15
C MET A 1 -5.32 28.02 12.32
N SER A 2 -5.22 27.40 11.15
CA SER A 2 -6.38 27.06 10.32
C SER A 2 -5.99 25.92 9.38
N ASP A 3 -6.45 24.70 9.67
CA ASP A 3 -7.41 23.99 8.82
C ASP A 3 -7.79 22.67 9.51
N ALA A 4 -8.75 22.75 10.44
CA ALA A 4 -9.46 21.58 10.94
C ALA A 4 -10.54 21.25 9.91
N ALA A 5 -10.14 20.70 8.77
CA ALA A 5 -11.08 20.13 7.80
C ALA A 5 -11.72 18.89 8.45
N THR A 6 -12.88 19.13 9.05
CA THR A 6 -14.03 18.21 9.17
C THR A 6 -13.69 16.72 9.21
N GLU A 7 -13.54 16.19 10.41
CA GLU A 7 -13.38 14.75 10.70
C GLU A 7 -14.62 13.90 10.31
N THR A 8 -15.70 14.56 9.83
CA THR A 8 -17.05 13.98 9.67
C THR A 8 -17.35 13.35 8.30
N GLU A 9 -16.52 13.47 7.26
CA GLU A 9 -16.88 12.95 5.92
C GLU A 9 -15.84 11.99 5.32
N ARG A 10 -15.28 11.11 6.15
CA ARG A 10 -14.44 10.00 5.65
C ARG A 10 -15.33 8.80 5.30
N PRO A 11 -15.31 8.29 4.05
CA PRO A 11 -16.05 7.09 3.68
C PRO A 11 -15.70 5.91 4.58
N PRO A 12 -16.61 4.93 4.76
CA PRO A 12 -16.30 3.73 5.53
C PRO A 12 -15.14 2.96 4.90
N LEU A 13 -14.43 2.22 5.75
CA LEU A 13 -13.44 1.25 5.29
C LEU A 13 -14.11 0.18 4.41
N LEU A 14 -13.41 -0.23 3.36
CA LEU A 14 -13.79 -1.43 2.62
C LEU A 14 -13.58 -2.66 3.51
N PRO A 15 -14.32 -3.76 3.28
CA PRO A 15 -14.18 -4.98 4.08
C PRO A 15 -12.71 -5.39 4.19
N GLU A 16 -12.23 -5.71 5.38
CA GLU A 16 -10.83 -6.10 5.62
C GLU A 16 -10.80 -7.02 6.85
N PRO A 17 -9.82 -7.91 6.97
CA PRO A 17 -9.73 -8.80 8.13
C PRO A 17 -9.50 -8.00 9.42
N ALA A 18 -10.06 -8.46 10.53
CA ALA A 18 -9.79 -7.85 11.83
C ALA A 18 -8.30 -8.04 12.20
N ALA A 19 -7.74 -7.14 13.02
CA ALA A 19 -6.34 -7.21 13.42
C ALA A 19 -5.96 -8.56 14.08
N ALA A 20 -6.89 -9.16 14.84
CA ALA A 20 -6.70 -10.46 15.47
C ALA A 20 -6.69 -11.64 14.47
N GLU A 21 -7.30 -11.47 13.30
CA GLU A 21 -7.40 -12.49 12.24
C GLU A 21 -6.19 -12.48 11.30
N LEU A 22 -5.29 -11.51 11.46
CA LEU A 22 -4.07 -11.41 10.67
C LEU A 22 -3.18 -12.62 10.92
N ARG A 23 -2.79 -13.27 9.81
CA ARG A 23 -1.91 -14.43 9.77
C ARG A 23 -0.62 -14.07 9.05
N LEU A 24 0.52 -14.44 9.63
CA LEU A 24 1.84 -14.08 9.11
C LEU A 24 2.07 -14.65 7.70
N GLU A 25 1.66 -15.90 7.47
CA GLU A 25 1.77 -16.58 6.18
C GLU A 25 0.98 -15.87 5.06
N THR A 26 -0.18 -15.30 5.39
CA THR A 26 -0.98 -14.51 4.43
C THR A 26 -0.30 -13.19 4.12
N VAL A 27 0.22 -12.52 5.15
CA VAL A 27 0.95 -11.25 5.02
C VAL A 27 2.22 -11.44 4.18
N LEU A 28 3.05 -12.43 4.51
CA LEU A 28 4.26 -12.74 3.75
C LEU A 28 3.95 -13.20 2.32
N GLY A 29 2.91 -14.02 2.13
CA GLY A 29 2.44 -14.41 0.79
C GLY A 29 1.95 -13.21 -0.04
N ALA A 30 1.42 -12.18 0.61
CA ALA A 30 1.08 -10.93 -0.06
C ALA A 30 2.32 -10.08 -0.38
N LEU A 31 3.30 -10.04 0.50
CA LEU A 31 4.55 -9.29 0.30
C LEU A 31 5.54 -9.98 -0.66
N ALA A 32 5.37 -11.27 -0.94
CA ALA A 32 6.23 -12.03 -1.86
C ALA A 32 6.17 -11.57 -3.34
N ASP A 33 5.26 -10.65 -3.67
CA ASP A 33 5.20 -10.02 -4.99
C ASP A 33 5.98 -8.69 -4.96
N PRO A 34 6.95 -8.46 -5.86
CA PRO A 34 7.82 -7.27 -5.83
C PRO A 34 7.07 -5.94 -5.88
N LEU A 35 5.95 -5.89 -6.61
CA LEU A 35 5.14 -4.68 -6.72
C LEU A 35 4.39 -4.41 -5.41
N ARG A 36 3.80 -5.43 -4.80
CA ARG A 36 3.15 -5.33 -3.48
C ARG A 36 4.14 -4.92 -2.38
N MET A 37 5.36 -5.48 -2.40
CA MET A 37 6.43 -5.05 -1.49
C MET A 37 6.76 -3.57 -1.68
N THR A 38 6.89 -3.12 -2.93
CA THR A 38 7.16 -1.71 -3.25
C THR A 38 6.05 -0.78 -2.77
N VAL A 39 4.77 -1.17 -2.96
CA VAL A 39 3.61 -0.42 -2.44
C VAL A 39 3.66 -0.29 -0.93
N ALA A 40 3.87 -1.41 -0.22
CA ALA A 40 3.91 -1.44 1.24
C ALA A 40 5.06 -0.58 1.77
N ARG A 41 6.25 -0.70 1.18
CA ARG A 41 7.44 0.07 1.55
C ARG A 41 7.26 1.56 1.27
N LYS A 42 6.73 1.94 0.11
CA LYS A 42 6.48 3.34 -0.23
C LYS A 42 5.46 3.98 0.72
N LEU A 43 4.37 3.27 1.04
CA LEU A 43 3.42 3.71 2.06
C LEU A 43 4.06 3.83 3.45
N LEU A 44 4.99 2.94 3.79
CA LEU A 44 5.67 2.98 5.08
C LEU A 44 6.62 4.18 5.20
N LEU A 45 7.35 4.51 4.14
CA LEU A 45 8.44 5.50 4.18
C LEU A 45 8.01 6.91 3.78
N GLU A 46 7.01 7.05 2.91
CA GLU A 46 6.67 8.34 2.28
C GLU A 46 5.25 8.85 2.63
N SER A 47 4.43 8.08 3.35
CA SER A 47 3.06 8.49 3.70
C SER A 47 3.02 9.37 4.94
N ASP A 48 2.23 10.44 4.89
CA ASP A 48 2.06 11.48 5.90
C ASP A 48 0.73 11.36 6.68
N GLU A 49 0.32 10.12 6.98
CA GLU A 49 -0.91 9.73 7.70
C GLU A 49 -2.23 9.79 6.90
N PHE A 50 -2.23 10.33 5.68
CA PHE A 50 -3.43 10.39 4.83
C PHE A 50 -3.60 9.16 3.92
N ASP A 51 -4.83 8.94 3.45
CA ASP A 51 -5.09 7.88 2.46
C ASP A 51 -4.58 8.35 1.08
N HIS A 52 -3.68 7.59 0.46
CA HIS A 52 -3.14 7.95 -0.86
C HIS A 52 -3.89 7.27 -2.00
N PRO A 53 -4.24 7.99 -3.09
CA PRO A 53 -4.89 7.40 -4.25
C PRO A 53 -3.93 6.48 -5.01
N CYS A 54 -4.46 5.47 -5.72
CA CYS A 54 -3.62 4.57 -6.53
C CYS A 54 -2.68 5.29 -7.52
N GLY A 55 -3.06 6.49 -8.00
CA GLY A 55 -2.23 7.30 -8.89
C GLY A 55 -0.97 7.89 -8.23
N TRP A 56 -0.97 8.06 -6.90
CA TRP A 56 0.17 8.60 -6.13
C TRP A 56 1.41 7.71 -6.22
N PHE A 57 1.23 6.42 -6.49
CA PHE A 57 2.32 5.47 -6.55
C PHE A 57 3.20 5.61 -7.80
N GLY A 58 2.69 6.22 -8.88
CA GLY A 58 3.47 6.51 -10.09
C GLY A 58 3.88 5.29 -10.91
N PHE A 59 3.15 4.16 -10.79
CA PHE A 59 3.47 2.96 -11.56
C PHE A 59 3.05 3.09 -13.03
N ASP A 60 3.97 2.75 -13.93
CA ASP A 60 3.72 2.61 -15.37
C ASP A 60 3.06 1.25 -15.70
N ARG A 61 1.84 1.04 -15.17
CA ARG A 61 1.07 -0.20 -15.35
C ARG A 61 -0.43 0.08 -15.51
N PRO A 62 -1.18 -0.81 -16.19
CA PRO A 62 -2.62 -0.68 -16.31
C PRO A 62 -3.33 -0.65 -14.94
N LYS A 63 -4.36 0.19 -14.83
CA LYS A 63 -5.18 0.38 -13.62
C LYS A 63 -5.82 -0.92 -13.10
N SER A 64 -6.12 -1.87 -13.99
CA SER A 64 -6.67 -3.19 -13.65
C SER A 64 -5.70 -4.04 -12.83
N SER A 65 -4.41 -4.07 -13.19
CA SER A 65 -3.38 -4.80 -12.45
C SER A 65 -3.17 -4.19 -11.06
N LEU A 66 -3.03 -2.86 -10.97
CA LEU A 66 -2.85 -2.19 -9.68
C LEU A 66 -4.01 -2.47 -8.72
N THR A 67 -5.24 -2.40 -9.21
CA THR A 67 -6.43 -2.68 -8.40
C THR A 67 -6.41 -4.08 -7.79
N HIS A 68 -5.91 -5.08 -8.52
CA HIS A 68 -5.75 -6.43 -7.99
C HIS A 68 -4.69 -6.50 -6.89
N HIS A 69 -3.54 -5.84 -7.05
CA HIS A 69 -2.49 -5.80 -6.02
C HIS A 69 -2.96 -5.10 -4.74
N PHE A 70 -3.63 -3.95 -4.85
CA PHE A 70 -4.22 -3.25 -3.68
C PHE A 70 -5.29 -4.09 -2.99
N LYS A 71 -6.15 -4.77 -3.77
CA LYS A 71 -7.15 -5.70 -3.22
C LYS A 71 -6.47 -6.82 -2.42
N ALA A 72 -5.43 -7.44 -2.97
CA ALA A 72 -4.71 -8.52 -2.30
C ALA A 72 -4.00 -8.04 -1.02
N LEU A 73 -3.42 -6.84 -1.03
CA LEU A 73 -2.83 -6.22 0.17
C LEU A 73 -3.88 -5.93 1.25
N ARG A 74 -5.06 -5.41 0.87
CA ARG A 74 -6.19 -5.20 1.79
C ARG A 74 -6.67 -6.52 2.39
N GLU A 75 -6.82 -7.56 1.58
CA GLU A 75 -7.31 -8.88 2.02
C GLU A 75 -6.31 -9.62 2.90
N ALA A 76 -5.02 -9.35 2.74
CA ALA A 76 -3.98 -9.78 3.67
C ALA A 76 -3.93 -8.95 4.96
N GLY A 77 -4.69 -7.84 5.02
CA GLY A 77 -4.76 -6.94 6.16
C GLY A 77 -3.55 -6.02 6.33
N LEU A 78 -2.82 -5.75 5.24
CA LEU A 78 -1.73 -4.78 5.24
C LEU A 78 -2.24 -3.34 5.11
N LEU A 79 -3.37 -3.14 4.44
CA LEU A 79 -3.89 -1.81 4.09
C LEU A 79 -5.29 -1.58 4.66
N HIS A 80 -5.49 -0.36 5.14
CA HIS A 80 -6.79 0.28 5.19
C HIS A 80 -7.10 0.85 3.81
N GLN A 81 -8.33 0.66 3.34
CA GLN A 81 -8.75 1.23 2.05
C GLN A 81 -10.16 1.81 2.13
N ARG A 82 -10.34 2.96 1.50
CA ARG A 82 -11.63 3.67 1.39
C ARG A 82 -11.95 4.02 -0.05
N GLN A 83 -13.24 4.08 -0.36
CA GLN A 83 -13.75 4.47 -1.67
C GLN A 83 -14.25 5.93 -1.62
N TYR A 84 -13.54 6.83 -2.29
CA TYR A 84 -13.89 8.24 -2.45
C TYR A 84 -14.40 8.46 -3.87
N GLY A 85 -15.72 8.40 -4.07
CA GLY A 85 -16.32 8.48 -5.42
C GLY A 85 -15.78 7.38 -6.33
N LEU A 86 -15.06 7.75 -7.39
CA LEU A 86 -14.45 6.82 -8.35
C LEU A 86 -13.02 6.38 -7.97
N GLU A 87 -12.44 6.95 -6.92
CA GLU A 87 -11.07 6.69 -6.50
C GLU A 87 -10.99 5.85 -5.23
N ARG A 88 -9.98 4.97 -5.20
CA ARG A 88 -9.62 4.22 -4.00
C ARG A 88 -8.39 4.83 -3.40
N ARG A 89 -8.44 5.05 -2.10
CA ARG A 89 -7.30 5.54 -1.34
C ARG A 89 -6.91 4.53 -0.27
N SER A 90 -5.62 4.35 -0.09
CA SER A 90 -5.03 3.32 0.76
C SER A 90 -4.04 3.91 1.76
N ARG A 91 -4.02 3.32 2.96
CA ARG A 91 -3.06 3.61 4.03
C ARG A 91 -2.57 2.31 4.63
N LEU A 92 -1.30 2.26 5.07
CA LEU A 92 -0.74 1.10 5.75
C LEU A 92 -1.30 0.95 7.18
N ARG A 93 -1.59 -0.29 7.59
CA ARG A 93 -2.08 -0.63 8.95
C ARG A 93 -0.93 -0.71 9.95
N THR A 94 -0.12 0.34 10.05
CA THR A 94 1.14 0.35 10.82
C THR A 94 0.95 -0.10 12.27
N GLU A 95 -0.07 0.40 12.97
CA GLU A 95 -0.34 0.05 14.36
C GLU A 95 -0.67 -1.44 14.53
N ASP A 96 -1.65 -1.94 13.77
CA ASP A 96 -2.06 -3.34 13.82
C ASP A 96 -0.90 -4.29 13.46
N LEU A 97 -0.11 -3.93 12.45
CA LEU A 97 1.03 -4.73 11.98
C LEU A 97 2.15 -4.75 13.02
N ASN A 98 2.46 -3.62 13.67
CA ASN A 98 3.45 -3.57 14.75
C ASN A 98 2.98 -4.36 15.98
N GLN A 99 1.69 -4.28 16.32
CA GLN A 99 1.12 -5.04 17.44
C GLN A 99 1.14 -6.55 17.16
N ARG A 100 0.78 -6.98 15.93
CA ARG A 100 0.65 -8.39 15.59
C ARG A 100 1.97 -9.05 15.20
N PHE A 101 2.84 -8.32 14.51
CA PHE A 101 4.10 -8.80 13.95
C PHE A 101 5.26 -7.82 14.25
N PRO A 102 5.71 -7.73 15.51
CA PRO A 102 6.79 -6.82 15.89
C PRO A 102 8.05 -7.02 15.02
N GLY A 103 8.61 -5.92 14.51
CA GLY A 103 9.82 -5.91 13.67
C GLY A 103 9.61 -6.19 12.18
N LEU A 104 8.39 -6.55 11.74
CA LEU A 104 8.09 -6.78 10.33
C LEU A 104 8.24 -5.49 9.50
N LEU A 105 7.71 -4.37 10.00
CA LEU A 105 7.77 -3.10 9.28
C LEU A 105 9.22 -2.59 9.17
N ASP A 106 10.01 -2.76 10.23
CA ASP A 106 11.44 -2.42 10.22
C ASP A 106 12.19 -3.23 9.16
N LEU A 107 11.89 -4.52 9.04
CA LEU A 107 12.45 -5.39 8.00
C LEU A 107 12.06 -4.89 6.59
N ILE A 108 10.80 -4.51 6.39
CA ILE A 108 10.32 -3.97 5.10
C ILE A 108 11.03 -2.65 4.77
N ALA A 109 11.20 -1.76 5.75
CA ALA A 109 11.92 -0.50 5.56
C ALA A 109 13.39 -0.72 5.16
N ALA A 110 14.06 -1.69 5.80
CA ALA A 110 15.48 -1.98 5.62
C ALA A 110 15.81 -2.76 4.33
N THR A 111 14.83 -3.38 3.70
CA THR A 111 15.04 -4.16 2.46
C THR A 111 14.97 -3.27 1.22
N ALA A 112 15.92 -3.43 0.31
CA ALA A 112 15.85 -2.81 -1.02
C ALA A 112 14.87 -3.61 -1.89
N THR A 113 14.03 -2.92 -2.67
CA THR A 113 13.16 -3.57 -3.66
C THR A 113 13.73 -3.40 -5.06
N ASP A 114 13.56 -4.41 -5.93
CA ASP A 114 14.03 -4.34 -7.31
C ASP A 114 13.38 -3.19 -8.13
N GLN A 115 12.28 -2.62 -7.63
CA GLN A 115 11.60 -1.48 -8.26
C GLN A 115 12.25 -0.12 -7.93
N ASP A 116 13.12 -0.04 -6.91
CA ASP A 116 13.96 1.15 -6.64
C ASP A 116 15.15 1.22 -7.62
N SER A 117 15.43 0.14 -8.36
CA SER A 117 16.41 0.21 -9.45
C SER A 117 15.85 1.12 -10.55
N PRO A 118 16.56 2.19 -10.95
CA PRO A 118 16.11 3.02 -12.05
C PRO A 118 15.89 2.13 -13.26
N ARG A 119 14.63 1.98 -13.68
CA ARG A 119 14.32 1.30 -14.94
C ARG A 119 15.15 2.05 -16.00
N PRO A 120 16.08 1.39 -16.72
CA PRO A 120 16.82 2.08 -17.76
C PRO A 120 15.77 2.72 -18.67
N ALA A 121 15.84 4.05 -18.82
CA ALA A 121 14.99 4.78 -19.73
C ALA A 121 15.02 4.01 -21.05
N GLY A 122 13.85 3.52 -21.47
CA GLY A 122 13.75 2.60 -22.59
C GLY A 122 14.63 3.10 -23.72
N THR A 123 15.65 2.32 -24.07
CA THR A 123 16.30 2.50 -25.35
C THR A 123 15.21 2.23 -26.36
N ASP A 124 14.76 3.30 -27.00
CA ASP A 124 13.86 3.26 -28.14
C ASP A 124 14.46 2.29 -29.16
N PRO A 125 13.88 1.09 -29.36
CA PRO A 125 14.36 0.22 -30.40
C PRO A 125 13.63 0.62 -31.67
N SER A 126 14.43 1.13 -32.62
CA SER A 126 14.17 1.14 -34.06
C SER A 126 13.44 2.39 -34.58
N VAL A 127 13.69 2.89 -35.78
CA VAL A 127 14.74 2.74 -36.80
C VAL A 127 14.38 3.76 -37.88
#